data_AF-A0AAN9CQF7-F1
#
_entry.id   AF-A0AAN9CQF7-F1
#
_cell.length_a   1.000
_cell.length_b   1.000
_cell.length_c   1.000
_cell.angle_alpha   90.00
_cell.angle_beta   90.00
_cell.angle_gamma   90.00
#
_symmetry.space_group_name_H-M   'P 1'
#
loop_
_entity.id
_entity.type
_entity.pdbx_description
1 polymer ?
#
loop_
_entity_poly.entity_id
_entity_poly.type
_entity_poly.pdbx_seq_one_letter_code
_entity_poly.pdbx_strand_id
1 'polypeptide(L)'
;MEGAHDNKRSPAAKYEYKVEQRAVKHQEISHRNNTTSCRSPSRDLDTRWIKNELHRKRQFEFFKRRPVDHGTYALLSAVPRQRYSRENMHEPELMTQTFTSIRRPLITSPNLKLQRDGINFANQTVVSTSSMNDENDPGLKSDGWGLNSVQLQRIVKKKRVYDHTVLLKDITQLSNTQKTLQTASIQTESGFVTVKEADVHQLSVYLEEALHREEALKKKLSSLQKSASTLLHSTELLWKTRCDEDLLKSKIKALEAQLQVCIKKVPQDGVKKVVLKMEKQREEYEQKALKAIQRAENEKAEAQSKMEYLQGALQTAHTESEWWQRLCVELKEGSSQLKKRQDECTDQMLQLQGHLEHSVGQEERLREQSESLQLERAELHSCISELEEENLNLREYLQEIKGHNHELWNSNTQIHENVSVLDQFLRTDNGIANQLRETEERLRMKENEYTELQADLEALEQECYGYQSRLTQCREELNILRTRQKGSRSGCCGTWFCICLFLLLMMVVVVAGLWFYHPPAREQLRQFYSDLEQRMEDYLIQTASAPHGACFKPV
;
A
#
# COMPACT_ATOMS: atom_id res chain seq x y z
N MET A 1 83.45 -4.14 -29.23
CA MET A 1 82.99 -3.63 -27.92
C MET A 1 81.48 -3.53 -27.97
N GLU A 2 80.80 -4.17 -27.03
CA GLU A 2 79.37 -3.98 -26.81
C GLU A 2 79.12 -2.60 -26.21
N GLY A 3 78.03 -1.94 -26.64
CA GLY A 3 77.61 -0.64 -26.12
C GLY A 3 76.11 -0.66 -25.85
N ALA A 4 75.73 -0.89 -24.59
CA ALA A 4 74.34 -0.96 -24.19
C ALA A 4 73.69 0.43 -24.23
N HIS A 5 72.70 0.62 -25.12
CA HIS A 5 71.86 1.82 -25.11
C HIS A 5 70.60 1.59 -24.25
N ASP A 6 70.69 2.01 -22.99
CA ASP A 6 69.57 2.07 -22.04
C ASP A 6 68.49 3.05 -22.52
N ASN A 7 67.48 2.52 -23.21
CA ASN A 7 66.36 3.30 -23.69
C ASN A 7 65.35 3.56 -22.56
N LYS A 8 65.58 4.65 -21.81
CA LYS A 8 64.69 5.16 -20.75
C LYS A 8 63.33 5.60 -21.33
N ARG A 9 62.42 4.65 -21.57
CA ARG A 9 61.01 4.94 -21.87
C ARG A 9 60.38 5.74 -20.73
N SER A 10 59.64 6.80 -21.09
CA SER A 10 58.99 7.69 -20.14
C SER A 10 57.96 6.95 -19.25
N PRO A 11 57.66 7.46 -18.04
CA PRO A 11 56.66 6.84 -17.16
C PRO A 11 55.28 6.72 -17.81
N ALA A 12 54.91 7.69 -18.66
CA ALA A 12 53.67 7.68 -19.44
C ALA A 12 53.63 6.50 -20.44
N ALA A 13 54.67 6.32 -21.26
CA ALA A 13 54.76 5.18 -22.17
C ALA A 13 54.77 3.83 -21.44
N LYS A 14 55.30 3.77 -20.21
CA LYS A 14 55.27 2.58 -19.35
C LYS A 14 53.89 2.34 -18.71
N TYR A 15 53.06 3.37 -18.59
CA TYR A 15 51.65 3.26 -18.17
C TYR A 15 50.76 2.83 -19.35
N GLU A 16 50.87 3.48 -20.50
CA GLU A 16 50.13 3.15 -21.72
C GLU A 16 50.37 1.69 -22.14
N TYR A 17 51.63 1.25 -22.20
CA TYR A 17 51.97 -0.15 -22.47
C TYR A 17 51.32 -1.14 -21.47
N LYS A 18 51.16 -0.76 -20.20
CA LYS A 18 50.45 -1.56 -19.18
C LYS A 18 48.93 -1.48 -19.28
N VAL A 19 48.37 -0.43 -19.90
CA VAL A 19 46.94 -0.34 -20.22
C VAL A 19 46.65 -1.20 -21.45
N GLU A 20 47.48 -1.12 -22.48
CA GLU A 20 47.36 -1.88 -23.72
C GLU A 20 47.54 -3.38 -23.50
N GLN A 21 48.54 -3.82 -22.72
CA GLN A 21 48.63 -5.23 -22.29
C GLN A 21 47.42 -5.70 -21.48
N ARG A 22 46.77 -4.82 -20.70
CA ARG A 22 45.53 -5.17 -19.99
C ARG A 22 44.33 -5.26 -20.93
N ALA A 23 44.23 -4.38 -21.92
CA ALA A 23 43.20 -4.42 -22.96
C ALA A 23 43.29 -5.71 -23.80
N VAL A 24 44.49 -6.05 -24.30
CA VAL A 24 44.74 -7.30 -25.04
C VAL A 24 44.40 -8.53 -24.19
N LYS A 25 44.81 -8.56 -22.92
CA LYS A 25 44.48 -9.67 -22.01
C LYS A 25 42.98 -9.77 -21.72
N HIS A 26 42.26 -8.65 -21.63
CA HIS A 26 40.80 -8.65 -21.51
C HIS A 26 40.12 -9.16 -22.79
N GLN A 27 40.67 -8.88 -23.96
CA GLN A 27 40.17 -9.37 -25.25
C GLN A 27 40.43 -10.87 -25.42
N GLU A 28 41.60 -11.38 -25.01
CA GLU A 28 41.85 -12.83 -24.93
C GLU A 28 40.90 -13.55 -23.96
N ILE A 29 40.45 -12.87 -22.89
CA ILE A 29 39.47 -13.43 -21.95
C ILE A 29 38.05 -13.36 -22.51
N SER A 30 37.68 -12.33 -23.29
CA SER A 30 36.33 -12.24 -23.88
C SER A 30 36.10 -13.25 -25.01
N HIS A 31 37.13 -13.62 -25.75
CA HIS A 31 37.07 -14.67 -26.77
C HIS A 31 37.13 -16.11 -26.20
N ARG A 32 37.38 -16.28 -24.90
CA ARG A 32 37.27 -17.59 -24.25
C ARG A 32 35.83 -17.81 -23.81
N ASN A 33 35.16 -18.81 -24.39
CA ASN A 33 33.89 -19.32 -23.88
C ASN A 33 34.09 -19.75 -22.42
N ASN A 34 33.57 -18.96 -21.48
CA ASN A 34 33.65 -19.18 -20.03
C ASN A 34 32.74 -20.34 -19.60
N THR A 35 33.09 -21.54 -20.05
CA THR A 35 32.49 -22.81 -19.63
C THR A 35 33.02 -23.14 -18.25
N THR A 36 32.51 -22.46 -17.23
CA THR A 36 32.83 -22.78 -15.84
C THR A 36 32.35 -24.20 -15.54
N SER A 37 33.27 -25.10 -15.17
CA SER A 37 32.97 -26.49 -14.80
C SER A 37 32.06 -26.62 -13.57
N CYS A 38 31.80 -25.51 -12.87
CA CYS A 38 30.82 -25.38 -11.80
C CYS A 38 29.35 -25.45 -12.27
N ARG A 39 29.08 -25.67 -13.56
CA ARG A 39 27.75 -26.05 -14.08
C ARG A 39 27.83 -27.43 -14.75
N SER A 40 27.36 -28.45 -14.03
CA SER A 40 27.11 -29.77 -14.61
C SER A 40 26.08 -29.67 -15.76
N PRO A 41 26.23 -30.46 -16.84
CA PRO A 41 25.26 -30.48 -17.94
C PRO A 41 23.84 -30.80 -17.46
N SER A 42 22.85 -30.21 -18.13
CA SER A 42 21.44 -30.38 -17.76
C SER A 42 20.95 -31.79 -18.09
N ARG A 43 20.79 -32.63 -17.05
CA ARG A 43 19.93 -33.81 -17.12
C ARG A 43 18.48 -33.34 -16.97
N ASP A 44 17.89 -32.89 -18.08
CA ASP A 44 16.60 -32.17 -18.15
C ASP A 44 15.33 -32.98 -17.78
N LEU A 45 15.49 -34.09 -17.03
CA LEU A 45 14.39 -34.94 -16.57
C LEU A 45 14.11 -34.86 -15.05
N ASP A 46 15.00 -34.29 -14.23
CA ASP A 46 14.81 -34.30 -12.75
C ASP A 46 15.15 -32.96 -12.04
N THR A 47 15.54 -31.92 -12.79
CA THR A 47 15.93 -30.62 -12.21
C THR A 47 14.76 -29.82 -11.65
N ARG A 48 13.52 -30.14 -12.06
CA ARG A 48 12.31 -29.39 -11.68
C ARG A 48 11.99 -29.54 -10.19
N TRP A 49 12.05 -30.75 -9.65
CA TRP A 49 11.82 -31.01 -8.23
C TRP A 49 12.92 -30.38 -7.35
N ILE A 50 14.19 -30.55 -7.71
CA ILE A 50 15.33 -29.95 -6.99
C ILE A 50 15.23 -28.42 -6.98
N LYS A 51 14.86 -27.80 -8.11
CA LYS A 51 14.65 -26.34 -8.21
C LYS A 51 13.51 -25.88 -7.29
N ASN A 52 12.40 -26.61 -7.27
CA ASN A 52 11.25 -26.31 -6.42
C ASN A 52 11.61 -26.44 -4.92
N GLU A 53 12.33 -27.49 -4.52
CA GLU A 53 12.74 -27.70 -3.12
C GLU A 53 13.78 -26.67 -2.66
N LEU A 54 14.73 -26.27 -3.51
CA LEU A 54 15.65 -25.16 -3.24
C LEU A 54 14.97 -23.78 -3.24
N HIS A 55 13.83 -23.64 -3.91
CA HIS A 55 13.00 -22.43 -3.84
C HIS A 55 12.23 -22.39 -2.51
N ARG A 56 11.59 -23.50 -2.15
CA ARG A 56 10.89 -23.70 -0.87
C ARG A 56 11.80 -23.47 0.33
N LYS A 57 13.02 -24.01 0.32
CA LYS A 57 14.02 -23.77 1.39
C LYS A 57 14.43 -22.30 1.51
N ARG A 58 14.58 -21.58 0.39
CA ARG A 58 14.85 -20.14 0.40
C ARG A 58 13.67 -19.32 0.92
N GLN A 59 12.44 -19.68 0.55
CA GLN A 59 11.23 -19.05 1.09
C GLN A 59 11.11 -19.31 2.60
N PHE A 60 11.38 -20.53 3.06
CA PHE A 60 11.37 -20.86 4.49
C PHE A 60 12.39 -20.04 5.30
N GLU A 61 13.64 -19.93 4.82
CA GLU A 61 14.65 -19.05 5.45
C GLU A 61 14.27 -17.55 5.36
N PHE A 62 13.60 -17.12 4.29
CA PHE A 62 13.10 -15.75 4.16
C PHE A 62 12.04 -15.42 5.22
N PHE A 63 11.04 -16.29 5.40
CA PHE A 63 10.03 -16.13 6.46
C PHE A 63 10.64 -16.23 7.87
N LYS A 64 11.59 -17.15 8.09
CA LYS A 64 12.29 -17.27 9.38
C LYS A 64 13.08 -16.02 9.77
N ARG A 65 13.56 -15.24 8.80
CA ARG A 65 14.30 -13.98 9.01
C ARG A 65 13.41 -12.74 9.03
N ARG A 66 12.13 -12.88 8.70
CA ARG A 66 11.10 -11.82 8.73
C ARG A 66 9.79 -12.42 9.25
N PRO A 67 9.66 -12.59 10.58
CA PRO A 67 8.37 -12.94 11.15
C PRO A 67 7.39 -11.80 10.86
N VAL A 68 6.46 -12.06 9.94
CA VAL A 68 5.22 -11.31 9.80
C VAL A 68 4.24 -11.91 10.82
N ASP A 69 3.46 -11.05 11.48
CA ASP A 69 2.67 -11.46 12.64
C ASP A 69 1.68 -12.60 12.36
N HIS A 70 1.64 -13.48 13.35
CA HIS A 70 0.79 -14.65 13.59
C HIS A 70 -0.33 -15.00 12.60
N GLY A 71 -0.25 -16.20 12.01
CA GLY A 71 -1.43 -16.89 11.46
C GLY A 71 -1.15 -18.19 10.68
N THR A 72 -0.08 -18.23 9.87
CA THR A 72 0.04 -19.23 8.78
C THR A 72 1.04 -20.37 8.99
N TYR A 73 1.80 -20.37 10.09
CA TYR A 73 2.87 -21.37 10.33
C TYR A 73 2.39 -22.82 10.47
N ALA A 74 1.11 -23.06 10.83
CA ALA A 74 0.60 -24.40 11.10
C ALA A 74 0.24 -25.22 9.85
N LEU A 75 -0.10 -24.57 8.71
CA LEU A 75 -0.74 -25.25 7.58
C LEU A 75 0.22 -25.86 6.53
N LEU A 76 1.54 -25.73 6.70
CA LEU A 76 2.55 -26.31 5.80
C LEU A 76 3.32 -27.51 6.41
N SER A 77 2.85 -28.02 7.56
CA SER A 77 3.59 -28.94 8.43
C SER A 77 3.17 -30.43 8.37
N ALA A 78 2.32 -30.85 7.43
CA ALA A 78 1.88 -32.25 7.34
C ALA A 78 1.63 -32.75 5.90
N VAL A 79 2.64 -33.35 5.29
CA VAL A 79 2.47 -34.40 4.26
C VAL A 79 3.49 -35.51 4.57
N PRO A 80 3.10 -36.80 4.67
CA PRO A 80 4.02 -37.86 5.06
C PRO A 80 5.12 -38.12 4.00
N ARG A 81 6.34 -38.39 4.47
CA ARG A 81 7.38 -39.00 3.62
C ARG A 81 6.94 -40.43 3.27
N GLN A 82 6.64 -40.67 1.99
CA GLN A 82 6.47 -42.01 1.46
C GLN A 82 7.81 -42.77 1.59
N ARG A 83 7.82 -43.87 2.36
CA ARG A 83 9.00 -44.72 2.54
C ARG A 83 9.32 -45.43 1.23
N TYR A 84 10.58 -45.36 0.80
CA TYR A 84 11.20 -46.40 0.00
C TYR A 84 12.34 -47.01 0.80
N SER A 85 12.24 -48.32 1.05
CA SER A 85 13.35 -49.10 1.60
C SER A 85 14.40 -49.32 0.51
N ARG A 86 15.67 -49.18 0.87
CA ARG A 86 16.74 -49.99 0.26
C ARG A 86 17.81 -50.29 1.31
N GLU A 87 18.27 -51.52 1.33
CA GLU A 87 19.06 -52.05 2.44
C GLU A 87 20.49 -51.49 2.53
N ASN A 88 20.98 -51.58 3.77
CA ASN A 88 22.36 -51.55 4.26
C ASN A 88 23.45 -51.90 3.22
N MET A 89 24.60 -51.20 3.30
CA MET A 89 25.83 -51.81 3.85
C MET A 89 26.90 -50.77 4.24
N HIS A 90 27.55 -51.06 5.38
CA HIS A 90 28.82 -50.53 5.91
C HIS A 90 29.07 -49.01 6.09
N GLU A 91 28.97 -48.60 7.35
CA GLU A 91 29.93 -47.70 8.01
C GLU A 91 31.24 -48.47 8.32
N PRO A 92 32.39 -47.79 8.50
CA PRO A 92 32.79 -47.51 9.88
C PRO A 92 33.36 -46.10 10.14
N GLU A 93 33.42 -45.79 11.43
CA GLU A 93 33.79 -44.53 12.07
C GLU A 93 35.16 -43.95 11.66
N LEU A 94 35.24 -42.61 11.58
CA LEU A 94 36.26 -41.89 12.36
C LEU A 94 35.84 -40.46 12.73
N MET A 95 35.82 -40.17 14.02
CA MET A 95 35.81 -38.82 14.58
C MET A 95 37.09 -38.05 14.19
N THR A 96 36.97 -36.86 13.59
CA THR A 96 37.48 -35.59 14.16
C THR A 96 37.33 -34.37 13.25
N GLN A 97 36.72 -33.31 13.81
CA GLN A 97 37.11 -31.89 13.73
C GLN A 97 37.76 -31.37 12.43
N THR A 98 37.02 -30.57 11.65
CA THR A 98 37.60 -29.68 10.62
C THR A 98 37.28 -28.19 10.86
N PHE A 99 38.25 -27.52 11.48
CA PHE A 99 38.72 -26.15 11.24
C PHE A 99 37.74 -25.06 10.78
N THR A 100 37.44 -24.16 11.72
CA THR A 100 36.97 -22.80 11.44
C THR A 100 38.12 -21.84 11.06
N SER A 101 37.89 -21.01 10.04
CA SER A 101 38.33 -19.60 9.97
C SER A 101 39.82 -19.26 10.26
N ILE A 102 40.64 -19.19 9.21
CA ILE A 102 41.90 -18.43 9.26
C ILE A 102 41.61 -16.92 9.12
N ARG A 103 41.80 -16.17 10.21
CA ARG A 103 42.03 -14.71 10.17
C ARG A 103 43.51 -14.44 9.90
N ARG A 104 43.84 -13.36 9.16
CA ARG A 104 44.97 -12.41 9.41
C ARG A 104 45.00 -11.26 8.36
N PRO A 105 45.70 -10.13 8.58
CA PRO A 105 44.97 -8.91 8.94
C PRO A 105 45.27 -7.67 8.07
N LEU A 106 44.60 -6.55 8.36
CA LEU A 106 44.93 -5.23 7.84
C LEU A 106 46.34 -4.78 8.31
N ILE A 107 47.07 -4.10 7.43
CA ILE A 107 48.28 -3.34 7.78
C ILE A 107 47.91 -1.86 7.87
N THR A 108 48.26 -1.25 9.00
CA THR A 108 48.15 0.18 9.30
C THR A 108 49.52 0.85 9.11
N SER A 109 49.58 2.07 8.56
CA SER A 109 50.77 2.92 8.65
C SER A 109 50.41 4.43 8.62
N PRO A 110 51.21 5.34 9.22
CA PRO A 110 50.65 6.53 9.89
C PRO A 110 51.08 7.90 9.32
N ASN A 111 50.51 8.96 9.91
CA ASN A 111 50.71 10.40 9.62
C ASN A 111 52.12 10.96 9.97
N LEU A 112 52.54 12.06 9.30
CA LEU A 112 53.00 13.31 9.96
C LEU A 112 53.32 14.52 9.02
N LYS A 113 52.42 15.52 9.06
CA LYS A 113 52.56 17.01 9.10
C LYS A 113 53.50 17.86 8.20
N LEU A 114 53.02 19.12 8.07
CA LEU A 114 53.63 20.39 7.59
C LEU A 114 53.76 20.55 6.05
N GLN A 115 53.56 21.75 5.46
CA GLN A 115 53.37 23.10 6.02
C GLN A 115 52.32 23.93 5.22
N ARG A 116 51.83 25.02 5.84
CA ARG A 116 50.82 25.97 5.33
C ARG A 116 51.51 27.21 4.75
N ASP A 117 50.91 27.78 3.69
CA ASP A 117 50.78 29.21 3.32
C ASP A 117 50.55 29.31 1.79
N GLY A 118 49.72 30.19 1.23
CA GLY A 118 48.77 31.14 1.80
C GLY A 118 48.41 32.22 0.76
N ILE A 119 47.16 32.74 0.79
CA ILE A 119 46.74 34.06 0.23
C ILE A 119 46.73 34.16 -1.32
N ASN A 120 45.82 34.87 -2.00
CA ASN A 120 44.40 35.24 -1.84
C ASN A 120 43.96 35.89 -3.18
N PHE A 121 42.66 35.91 -3.46
CA PHE A 121 41.83 37.13 -3.62
C PHE A 121 40.80 37.11 -4.76
N ALA A 122 39.56 37.42 -4.34
CA ALA A 122 38.64 38.39 -4.95
C ALA A 122 38.04 38.13 -6.35
N ASN A 123 36.83 38.62 -6.65
CA ASN A 123 35.63 38.81 -5.81
C ASN A 123 34.47 39.18 -6.75
N GLN A 124 33.30 38.62 -6.47
CA GLN A 124 31.98 39.27 -6.60
C GLN A 124 31.48 39.75 -7.98
N THR A 125 30.17 40.05 -7.96
CA THR A 125 29.46 41.04 -8.78
C THR A 125 28.89 40.53 -10.12
N VAL A 126 27.60 40.69 -10.47
CA VAL A 126 26.32 40.76 -9.72
C VAL A 126 25.16 40.79 -10.73
N VAL A 127 23.95 40.40 -10.31
CA VAL A 127 22.63 40.71 -10.94
C VAL A 127 22.29 40.11 -12.31
N SER A 128 21.25 39.24 -12.26
CA SER A 128 19.96 39.28 -12.99
C SER A 128 19.91 39.85 -14.42
N THR A 129 19.18 39.26 -15.36
CA THR A 129 17.69 39.21 -15.34
C THR A 129 17.08 38.16 -16.27
N SER A 130 15.77 37.90 -16.02
CA SER A 130 14.68 37.45 -16.91
C SER A 130 14.86 37.50 -18.45
N SER A 131 14.07 36.81 -19.28
CA SER A 131 12.78 36.14 -19.09
C SER A 131 12.53 35.08 -20.18
N MET A 132 11.51 34.25 -19.96
CA MET A 132 10.68 33.53 -20.94
C MET A 132 10.74 34.04 -22.40
N ASN A 133 10.80 33.12 -23.36
CA ASN A 133 9.61 32.81 -24.17
C ASN A 133 9.74 31.46 -24.89
N ASP A 134 8.63 30.74 -24.91
CA ASP A 134 8.46 29.43 -25.52
C ASP A 134 8.00 29.51 -26.99
N GLU A 135 8.18 28.38 -27.68
CA GLU A 135 7.41 27.85 -28.81
C GLU A 135 7.03 28.76 -30.01
N ASN A 136 7.40 28.30 -31.21
CA ASN A 136 6.42 27.80 -32.20
C ASN A 136 7.14 27.05 -33.35
N ASP A 137 6.80 25.77 -33.52
CA ASP A 137 6.99 24.97 -34.76
C ASP A 137 5.74 25.21 -35.65
N PRO A 138 5.73 25.01 -37.00
CA PRO A 138 5.75 23.65 -37.55
C PRO A 138 6.52 23.47 -38.89
N GLY A 139 7.20 22.33 -39.01
CA GLY A 139 7.99 21.96 -40.19
C GLY A 139 7.27 21.55 -41.49
N LEU A 140 8.07 21.19 -42.50
CA LEU A 140 7.99 19.91 -43.25
C LEU A 140 9.14 19.75 -44.28
N LYS A 141 9.73 18.54 -44.34
CA LYS A 141 10.41 17.89 -45.50
C LYS A 141 11.52 18.65 -46.27
N SER A 142 12.74 18.11 -46.25
CA SER A 142 13.25 17.19 -47.28
C SER A 142 14.76 16.92 -47.13
N ASP A 143 15.20 15.71 -47.48
CA ASP A 143 16.59 15.26 -47.36
C ASP A 143 17.55 15.90 -48.37
N GLY A 144 18.86 15.87 -48.07
CA GLY A 144 19.94 16.11 -49.05
C GLY A 144 21.22 16.69 -48.45
N TRP A 145 22.25 15.87 -48.24
CA TRP A 145 23.55 16.31 -47.73
C TRP A 145 24.38 17.06 -48.79
N GLY A 146 25.09 18.12 -48.39
CA GLY A 146 26.06 18.81 -49.25
C GLY A 146 26.95 19.78 -48.47
N LEU A 147 28.26 19.51 -48.43
CA LEU A 147 29.25 20.34 -47.73
C LEU A 147 29.69 21.55 -48.57
N ASN A 148 30.12 22.62 -47.88
CA ASN A 148 31.00 23.71 -48.35
C ASN A 148 30.46 24.77 -49.32
N SER A 149 30.25 25.99 -48.80
CA SER A 149 30.70 27.22 -49.47
C SER A 149 30.94 28.34 -48.45
N VAL A 150 32.20 28.68 -48.18
CA VAL A 150 32.57 29.89 -47.44
C VAL A 150 32.59 31.06 -48.43
N GLN A 151 31.44 31.69 -48.62
CA GLN A 151 31.30 32.87 -49.48
C GLN A 151 31.15 34.13 -48.63
N LEU A 152 32.29 34.64 -48.14
CA LEU A 152 32.33 35.82 -47.28
C LEU A 152 32.08 37.11 -48.10
N GLN A 153 30.82 37.40 -48.39
CA GLN A 153 30.39 38.56 -49.14
C GLN A 153 30.49 39.83 -48.27
N ARG A 154 31.54 40.63 -48.52
CA ARG A 154 31.92 41.80 -47.73
C ARG A 154 30.95 42.98 -47.98
N ILE A 155 29.87 43.07 -47.20
CA ILE A 155 28.97 44.23 -47.22
C ILE A 155 29.56 45.39 -46.40
N VAL A 156 29.81 46.50 -47.09
CA VAL A 156 30.28 47.77 -46.51
C VAL A 156 29.10 48.52 -45.87
N LYS A 157 29.24 48.92 -44.60
CA LYS A 157 28.44 50.02 -44.02
C LYS A 157 29.33 51.19 -43.66
N LYS A 158 29.17 52.29 -44.41
CA LYS A 158 29.75 53.61 -44.11
C LYS A 158 29.21 54.15 -42.79
N LYS A 159 30.06 54.76 -41.97
CA LYS A 159 29.68 56.01 -41.28
C LYS A 159 30.82 57.03 -41.40
N ARG A 160 30.47 58.21 -41.92
CA ARG A 160 31.30 59.43 -41.92
C ARG A 160 31.37 59.93 -40.46
N VAL A 161 32.37 60.69 -40.02
CA VAL A 161 32.55 62.11 -40.35
C VAL A 161 33.97 62.53 -39.90
N TYR A 162 34.73 63.04 -40.88
CA TYR A 162 35.66 64.17 -40.84
C TYR A 162 36.46 64.49 -39.57
N ASP A 163 37.76 64.66 -39.79
CA ASP A 163 38.29 66.03 -39.72
C ASP A 163 39.09 66.38 -41.00
N HIS A 164 39.33 67.67 -41.21
CA HIS A 164 39.42 68.27 -42.54
C HIS A 164 40.78 68.95 -42.81
N THR A 165 41.32 68.84 -44.04
CA THR A 165 42.34 69.75 -44.65
C THR A 165 43.75 69.76 -43.98
N VAL A 166 44.89 70.00 -44.65
CA VAL A 166 45.21 70.35 -46.05
C VAL A 166 46.39 69.49 -46.53
N LEU A 167 46.27 68.81 -47.67
CA LEU A 167 47.41 68.43 -48.51
C LEU A 167 46.97 68.49 -49.97
N LEU A 168 47.10 69.68 -50.59
CA LEU A 168 46.82 69.84 -52.01
C LEU A 168 47.76 70.86 -52.66
N LYS A 169 48.98 70.38 -52.95
CA LYS A 169 49.82 70.78 -54.08
C LYS A 169 51.03 69.86 -54.07
N ASP A 170 51.09 68.94 -55.02
CA ASP A 170 52.12 69.00 -56.06
C ASP A 170 51.88 67.98 -57.17
N ILE A 171 52.45 68.33 -58.34
CA ILE A 171 52.37 67.69 -59.66
C ILE A 171 51.21 68.20 -60.54
N THR A 172 51.38 69.41 -61.07
CA THR A 172 51.97 69.60 -62.42
C THR A 172 52.13 71.09 -62.72
N GLN A 173 53.37 71.56 -62.85
CA GLN A 173 53.81 72.27 -64.06
C GLN A 173 55.34 72.41 -64.08
N LEU A 174 55.92 71.92 -65.17
CA LEU A 174 57.31 72.14 -65.55
C LEU A 174 57.42 73.51 -66.22
N SER A 175 58.58 74.18 -66.09
CA SER A 175 58.88 75.53 -66.59
C SER A 175 58.16 76.67 -65.81
N ASN A 176 58.80 77.79 -65.45
CA ASN A 176 59.92 78.43 -66.12
C ASN A 176 60.89 79.21 -65.19
N THR A 177 62.17 79.22 -65.59
CA THR A 177 63.19 80.28 -65.42
C THR A 177 63.48 80.95 -64.06
N GLN A 178 64.70 80.68 -63.57
CA GLN A 178 65.78 81.64 -63.23
C GLN A 178 65.56 82.80 -62.22
N LYS A 179 66.68 83.12 -61.53
CA LYS A 179 67.00 84.34 -60.75
C LYS A 179 66.47 84.42 -59.30
N THR A 180 67.20 83.77 -58.40
CA THR A 180 67.65 84.43 -57.15
C THR A 180 68.97 83.81 -56.67
N LEU A 181 70.00 84.04 -57.49
CA LEU A 181 71.39 83.97 -57.05
C LEU A 181 71.68 85.25 -56.25
N GLN A 182 72.52 85.18 -55.20
CA GLN A 182 72.89 86.28 -54.28
C GLN A 182 71.76 86.64 -53.29
N THR A 183 71.88 86.45 -51.97
CA THR A 183 72.78 87.19 -51.07
C THR A 183 73.12 86.42 -49.79
N ALA A 184 74.20 85.62 -49.79
CA ALA A 184 74.73 84.98 -48.57
C ALA A 184 76.26 84.73 -48.66
N SER A 185 77.00 85.70 -49.18
CA SER A 185 78.47 85.71 -49.12
C SER A 185 79.00 87.12 -48.87
N ILE A 186 78.58 87.72 -47.76
CA ILE A 186 79.38 88.80 -47.16
C ILE A 186 80.57 88.10 -46.51
N GLN A 187 81.72 88.23 -47.17
CA GLN A 187 82.99 87.76 -46.66
C GLN A 187 83.45 88.70 -45.56
N THR A 188 83.83 88.14 -44.40
CA THR A 188 84.85 88.72 -43.53
C THR A 188 85.97 87.71 -43.35
N GLU A 189 87.15 88.23 -43.02
CA GLU A 189 88.44 87.60 -43.28
C GLU A 189 88.71 86.35 -42.41
N SER A 190 89.78 85.64 -42.81
CA SER A 190 90.37 84.45 -42.19
C SER A 190 89.84 84.06 -40.80
N GLY A 191 88.85 83.15 -40.80
CA GLY A 191 88.71 82.17 -39.73
C GLY A 191 87.91 82.58 -38.50
N PHE A 192 86.67 83.07 -38.68
CA PHE A 192 85.54 82.68 -37.83
C PHE A 192 84.21 82.90 -38.57
N VAL A 193 83.80 81.93 -39.39
CA VAL A 193 82.40 81.85 -39.86
C VAL A 193 81.56 81.41 -38.68
N THR A 194 80.92 82.37 -38.02
CA THR A 194 79.85 82.11 -37.06
C THR A 194 78.63 81.62 -37.85
N VAL A 195 78.60 80.31 -38.13
CA VAL A 195 77.39 79.65 -38.63
C VAL A 195 76.27 80.02 -37.69
N LYS A 196 75.19 80.63 -38.20
CA LYS A 196 74.10 81.04 -37.34
C LYS A 196 73.56 79.79 -36.68
N GLU A 197 73.39 79.86 -35.37
CA GLU A 197 72.91 78.73 -34.57
C GLU A 197 71.58 78.19 -35.13
N ALA A 198 70.73 79.07 -35.66
CA ALA A 198 69.51 78.73 -36.40
C ALA A 198 69.72 77.81 -37.62
N ASP A 199 70.78 78.01 -38.42
CA ASP A 199 71.06 77.21 -39.61
C ASP A 199 71.57 75.80 -39.22
N VAL A 200 72.33 75.71 -38.13
CA VAL A 200 72.76 74.42 -37.53
C VAL A 200 71.56 73.65 -37.00
N HIS A 201 70.65 74.33 -36.28
CA HIS A 201 69.40 73.74 -35.79
C HIS A 201 68.46 73.32 -36.94
N GLN A 202 68.39 74.10 -38.04
CA GLN A 202 67.60 73.71 -39.19
C GLN A 202 68.18 72.46 -39.88
N LEU A 203 69.51 72.36 -39.98
CA LEU A 203 70.18 71.17 -40.49
C LEU A 203 69.98 69.95 -39.58
N SER A 204 70.02 70.11 -38.25
CA SER A 204 69.76 68.99 -37.33
C SER A 204 68.32 68.49 -37.46
N VAL A 205 67.33 69.38 -37.58
CA VAL A 205 65.93 69.01 -37.84
C VAL A 205 65.78 68.27 -39.18
N TYR A 206 66.44 68.69 -40.26
CA TYR A 206 66.41 67.95 -41.52
C TYR A 206 67.09 66.58 -41.45
N LEU A 207 68.18 66.46 -40.69
CA LEU A 207 68.87 65.18 -40.48
C LEU A 207 68.02 64.22 -39.64
N GLU A 208 67.36 64.70 -38.58
CA GLU A 208 66.39 63.94 -37.79
C GLU A 208 65.20 63.50 -38.64
N GLU A 209 64.64 64.39 -39.46
CA GLU A 209 63.52 64.06 -40.35
C GLU A 209 63.93 63.07 -41.46
N ALA A 210 65.14 63.18 -42.00
CA ALA A 210 65.69 62.22 -42.95
C ALA A 210 65.91 60.83 -42.31
N LEU A 211 66.46 60.79 -41.09
CA LEU A 211 66.63 59.56 -40.31
C LEU A 211 65.27 58.91 -39.97
N HIS A 212 64.27 59.70 -39.57
CA HIS A 212 62.91 59.21 -39.36
C HIS A 212 62.27 58.66 -40.64
N ARG A 213 62.49 59.28 -41.81
CA ARG A 213 62.06 58.73 -43.11
C ARG A 213 62.78 57.42 -43.43
N GLU A 214 64.07 57.32 -43.19
CA GLU A 214 64.85 56.10 -43.41
C GLU A 214 64.36 54.95 -42.51
N GLU A 215 64.14 55.22 -41.22
CA GLU A 215 63.53 54.26 -40.31
C GLU A 215 62.13 53.83 -40.75
N ALA A 216 61.29 54.77 -41.20
CA ALA A 216 59.97 54.46 -41.72
C ALA A 216 60.03 53.57 -42.98
N LEU A 217 61.01 53.78 -43.85
CA LEU A 217 61.27 52.92 -45.01
C LEU A 217 61.80 51.54 -44.59
N LYS A 218 62.73 51.43 -43.63
CA LYS A 218 63.19 50.15 -43.07
C LYS A 218 62.05 49.37 -42.41
N LYS A 219 61.16 50.04 -41.68
CA LYS A 219 59.93 49.45 -41.10
C LYS A 219 58.97 48.97 -42.20
N LYS A 220 58.77 49.73 -43.28
CA LYS A 220 57.97 49.32 -44.45
C LYS A 220 58.59 48.13 -45.20
N LEU A 221 59.89 48.15 -45.46
CA LEU A 221 60.59 47.10 -46.21
C LEU A 221 60.63 45.78 -45.44
N SER A 222 60.90 45.82 -44.13
CA SER A 222 60.83 44.62 -43.28
C SER A 222 59.39 44.08 -43.14
N SER A 223 58.37 44.95 -43.17
CA SER A 223 56.96 44.53 -43.25
C SER A 223 56.63 43.86 -44.60
N LEU A 224 57.06 44.44 -45.72
CA LEU A 224 56.90 43.86 -47.06
C LEU A 224 57.66 42.53 -47.21
N GLN A 225 58.87 42.41 -46.67
CA GLN A 225 59.64 41.18 -46.68
C GLN A 225 58.93 40.07 -45.88
N LYS A 226 58.33 40.42 -44.73
CA LYS A 226 57.49 39.49 -43.95
C LYS A 226 56.22 39.09 -44.70
N SER A 227 55.55 40.02 -45.40
CA SER A 227 54.35 39.67 -46.17
C SER A 227 54.67 38.87 -47.44
N ALA A 228 55.85 39.07 -48.04
CA ALA A 228 56.33 38.28 -49.15
C ALA A 228 56.69 36.85 -48.72
N SER A 229 57.35 36.66 -47.57
CA SER A 229 57.66 35.31 -47.07
C SER A 229 56.42 34.54 -46.63
N THR A 230 55.42 35.19 -46.01
CA THR A 230 54.13 34.54 -45.71
C THR A 230 53.34 34.22 -46.97
N LEU A 231 53.38 35.09 -47.99
CA LEU A 231 52.75 34.80 -49.28
C LEU A 231 53.41 33.59 -49.95
N LEU A 232 54.74 33.55 -50.04
CA LEU A 232 55.47 32.41 -50.63
C LEU A 232 55.14 31.10 -49.92
N HIS A 233 55.17 31.08 -48.58
CA HIS A 233 54.81 29.90 -47.80
C HIS A 233 53.35 29.48 -48.04
N SER A 234 52.42 30.44 -48.15
CA SER A 234 51.03 30.12 -48.48
C SER A 234 50.87 29.56 -49.90
N THR A 235 51.66 30.03 -50.88
CA THR A 235 51.63 29.50 -52.26
C THR A 235 52.24 28.10 -52.36
N GLU A 236 53.28 27.80 -51.59
CA GLU A 236 53.85 26.45 -51.48
C GLU A 236 52.84 25.47 -50.88
N LEU A 237 52.18 25.87 -49.79
CA LEU A 237 51.11 25.08 -49.16
C LEU A 237 49.93 24.85 -50.12
N LEU A 238 49.50 25.88 -50.85
CA LEU A 238 48.42 25.80 -51.85
C LEU A 238 48.77 24.89 -53.04
N TRP A 239 50.02 24.87 -53.49
CA TRP A 239 50.45 23.94 -54.55
C TRP A 239 50.45 22.51 -54.03
N LYS A 240 50.97 22.29 -52.81
CA LYS A 240 51.01 20.97 -52.18
C LYS A 240 49.60 20.38 -52.00
N THR A 241 48.66 21.16 -51.47
CA THR A 241 47.27 20.70 -51.29
C THR A 241 46.57 20.40 -52.62
N ARG A 242 46.87 21.15 -53.70
CA ARG A 242 46.37 20.82 -55.05
C ARG A 242 46.91 19.49 -55.58
N CYS A 243 48.20 19.22 -55.40
CA CYS A 243 48.78 17.91 -55.77
C CYS A 243 48.15 16.75 -54.99
N ASP A 244 47.90 16.94 -53.69
CA ASP A 244 47.21 15.96 -52.84
C ASP A 244 45.75 15.74 -53.31
N GLU A 245 45.05 16.82 -53.70
CA GLU A 245 43.69 16.78 -54.23
C GLU A 245 43.61 15.99 -55.55
N ASP A 246 44.55 16.21 -56.49
CA ASP A 246 44.56 15.51 -57.78
C ASP A 246 44.98 14.04 -57.65
N LEU A 247 45.84 13.71 -56.67
CA LEU A 247 46.12 12.33 -56.28
C LEU A 247 44.85 11.64 -55.72
N LEU A 248 44.08 12.33 -54.88
CA LEU A 248 42.82 11.81 -54.33
C LEU A 248 41.77 11.63 -55.42
N LYS A 249 41.57 12.59 -56.33
CA LYS A 249 40.69 12.44 -57.51
C LYS A 249 41.06 11.24 -58.37
N SER A 250 42.37 11.01 -58.56
CA SER A 250 42.86 9.87 -59.33
C SER A 250 42.57 8.53 -58.65
N LYS A 251 42.74 8.46 -57.32
CA LYS A 251 42.35 7.29 -56.51
C LYS A 251 40.84 7.04 -56.55
N ILE A 252 40.02 8.08 -56.44
CA ILE A 252 38.55 7.99 -56.53
C ILE A 252 38.13 7.41 -57.89
N LYS A 253 38.62 7.96 -59.00
CA LYS A 253 38.35 7.44 -60.36
C LYS A 253 38.76 5.98 -60.53
N ALA A 254 39.89 5.57 -59.94
CA ALA A 254 40.33 4.18 -59.97
C ALA A 254 39.39 3.24 -59.17
N LEU A 255 38.92 3.67 -57.99
CA LEU A 255 37.96 2.92 -57.18
C LEU A 255 36.58 2.86 -57.85
N GLU A 256 36.13 3.94 -58.49
CA GLU A 256 34.89 3.97 -59.30
C GLU A 256 34.98 2.97 -60.47
N ALA A 257 36.11 2.96 -61.20
CA ALA A 257 36.33 1.99 -62.27
C ALA A 257 36.33 0.54 -61.76
N GLN A 258 36.97 0.27 -60.62
CA GLN A 258 36.94 -1.04 -59.96
C GLN A 258 35.51 -1.43 -59.56
N LEU A 259 34.74 -0.52 -58.96
CA LEU A 259 33.35 -0.75 -58.57
C LEU A 259 32.47 -1.05 -59.79
N GLN A 260 32.61 -0.30 -60.89
CA GLN A 260 31.91 -0.54 -62.15
C GLN A 260 32.24 -1.92 -62.75
N VAL A 261 33.51 -2.36 -62.65
CA VAL A 261 33.92 -3.71 -63.06
C VAL A 261 33.32 -4.78 -62.15
N CYS A 262 33.27 -4.56 -60.84
CA CYS A 262 32.61 -5.49 -59.89
C CYS A 262 31.11 -5.61 -60.17
N ILE A 263 30.40 -4.50 -60.35
CA ILE A 263 28.96 -4.48 -60.67
C ILE A 263 28.66 -5.24 -61.97
N LYS A 264 29.51 -5.10 -63.00
CA LYS A 264 29.38 -5.83 -64.27
C LYS A 264 29.73 -7.32 -64.18
N LYS A 265 30.61 -7.71 -63.25
CA LYS A 265 31.04 -9.11 -63.04
C LYS A 265 30.09 -9.91 -62.15
N VAL A 266 29.27 -9.26 -61.34
CA VAL A 266 28.26 -9.93 -60.51
C VAL A 266 27.09 -10.38 -61.41
N PRO A 267 26.81 -11.69 -61.54
CA PRO A 267 25.69 -12.16 -62.34
C PRO A 267 24.37 -11.70 -61.70
N GLN A 268 23.61 -10.88 -62.43
CA GLN A 268 22.35 -10.27 -61.98
C GLN A 268 21.35 -11.31 -61.45
N ASP A 269 21.30 -12.50 -62.05
CA ASP A 269 20.43 -13.58 -61.60
C ASP A 269 20.85 -14.22 -60.27
N GLY A 270 22.14 -14.14 -59.92
CA GLY A 270 22.63 -14.52 -58.60
C GLY A 270 22.10 -13.57 -57.52
N VAL A 271 22.18 -12.26 -57.78
CA VAL A 271 21.67 -11.21 -56.87
C VAL A 271 20.16 -11.34 -56.70
N LYS A 272 19.39 -11.43 -57.80
CA LYS A 272 17.93 -11.62 -57.75
C LYS A 272 17.53 -12.85 -56.91
N LYS A 273 18.23 -13.97 -57.07
CA LYS A 273 17.99 -15.20 -56.28
C LYS A 273 18.31 -15.02 -54.79
N VAL A 274 19.31 -14.21 -54.42
CA VAL A 274 19.60 -13.90 -53.02
C VAL A 274 18.55 -12.94 -52.46
N VAL A 275 18.19 -11.88 -53.19
CA VAL A 275 17.15 -10.91 -52.78
C VAL A 275 15.82 -11.63 -52.53
N LEU A 276 15.34 -12.47 -53.45
CA LEU A 276 14.10 -13.25 -53.27
C LEU A 276 14.15 -14.19 -52.05
N LYS A 277 15.31 -14.76 -51.73
CA LYS A 277 15.48 -15.58 -50.51
C LYS A 277 15.43 -14.72 -49.24
N MET A 278 16.04 -13.54 -49.26
CA MET A 278 16.01 -12.60 -48.13
C MET A 278 14.62 -12.00 -47.94
N GLU A 279 13.89 -11.69 -49.01
CA GLU A 279 12.48 -11.25 -48.99
C GLU A 279 11.61 -12.29 -48.30
N LYS A 280 11.70 -13.56 -48.73
CA LYS A 280 10.97 -14.67 -48.11
C LYS A 280 11.34 -14.87 -46.64
N GLN A 281 12.62 -14.79 -46.29
CA GLN A 281 13.05 -14.87 -44.89
C GLN A 281 12.52 -13.69 -44.07
N ARG A 282 12.51 -12.46 -44.61
CA ARG A 282 11.94 -11.28 -43.96
C ARG A 282 10.47 -11.52 -43.66
N GLU A 283 9.69 -11.96 -44.65
CA GLU A 283 8.27 -12.27 -44.48
C GLU A 283 8.04 -13.38 -43.42
N GLU A 284 8.85 -14.44 -43.43
CA GLU A 284 8.78 -15.49 -42.40
C GLU A 284 9.07 -14.95 -40.98
N TYR A 285 10.01 -14.00 -40.83
CA TYR A 285 10.28 -13.35 -39.55
C TYR A 285 9.19 -12.36 -39.14
N GLU A 286 8.66 -11.57 -40.08
CA GLU A 286 7.52 -10.67 -39.88
C GLU A 286 6.28 -11.46 -39.41
N GLN A 287 5.93 -12.56 -40.09
CA GLN A 287 4.84 -13.44 -39.67
C GLN A 287 5.08 -14.08 -38.29
N LYS A 288 6.32 -14.47 -37.95
CA LYS A 288 6.67 -14.98 -36.61
C LYS A 288 6.56 -13.90 -35.55
N ALA A 289 6.97 -12.66 -35.85
CA ALA A 289 6.87 -11.51 -34.96
C ALA A 289 5.41 -11.11 -34.71
N LEU A 290 4.58 -11.02 -35.76
CA LEU A 290 3.14 -10.76 -35.65
C LEU A 290 2.44 -11.83 -34.78
N LYS A 291 2.72 -13.12 -35.03
CA LYS A 291 2.22 -14.23 -34.20
C LYS A 291 2.76 -14.22 -32.77
N ALA A 292 3.87 -13.55 -32.49
CA ALA A 292 4.38 -13.37 -31.12
C ALA A 292 3.71 -12.19 -30.42
N ILE A 293 3.54 -11.06 -31.12
CA ILE A 293 2.83 -9.87 -30.63
C ILE A 293 1.37 -10.23 -30.31
N GLN A 294 0.65 -10.87 -31.24
CA GLN A 294 -0.74 -11.27 -31.03
C GLN A 294 -0.92 -12.23 -29.83
N ARG A 295 0.06 -13.12 -29.59
CA ARG A 295 0.06 -13.97 -28.39
C ARG A 295 0.28 -13.15 -27.12
N ALA A 296 1.24 -12.22 -27.12
CA ALA A 296 1.48 -11.33 -25.98
C ALA A 296 0.28 -10.40 -25.69
N GLU A 297 -0.45 -9.96 -26.72
CA GLU A 297 -1.68 -9.18 -26.58
C GLU A 297 -2.82 -10.03 -25.98
N ASN A 298 -3.00 -11.27 -26.43
CA ASN A 298 -3.96 -12.20 -25.84
C ASN A 298 -3.60 -12.55 -24.38
N GLU A 299 -2.34 -12.83 -24.09
CA GLU A 299 -1.84 -13.10 -22.73
C GLU A 299 -2.05 -11.88 -21.80
N LYS A 300 -1.85 -10.66 -22.32
CA LYS A 300 -2.16 -9.41 -21.63
C LYS A 300 -3.66 -9.27 -21.36
N ALA A 301 -4.52 -9.50 -22.35
CA ALA A 301 -5.96 -9.42 -22.19
C ALA A 301 -6.48 -10.44 -21.15
N GLU A 302 -6.01 -11.69 -21.22
CA GLU A 302 -6.28 -12.71 -20.20
C GLU A 302 -5.82 -12.28 -18.80
N ALA A 303 -4.63 -11.68 -18.68
CA ALA A 303 -4.12 -11.18 -17.40
C ALA A 303 -4.96 -10.00 -16.87
N GLN A 304 -5.46 -9.13 -17.74
CA GLN A 304 -6.38 -8.05 -17.39
C GLN A 304 -7.72 -8.59 -16.88
N SER A 305 -8.38 -9.49 -17.60
CA SER A 305 -9.64 -10.10 -17.14
C SER A 305 -9.46 -10.89 -15.82
N LYS A 306 -8.31 -11.56 -15.63
CA LYS A 306 -7.97 -12.21 -14.34
C LYS A 306 -7.78 -11.18 -13.22
N MET A 307 -7.16 -10.04 -13.50
CA MET A 307 -6.99 -8.94 -12.53
C MET A 307 -8.34 -8.33 -12.14
N GLU A 308 -9.22 -8.05 -13.11
CA GLU A 308 -10.57 -7.51 -12.88
C GLU A 308 -11.43 -8.48 -12.06
N TYR A 309 -11.39 -9.79 -12.38
CA TYR A 309 -12.04 -10.83 -11.60
C TYR A 309 -11.53 -10.87 -10.15
N LEU A 310 -10.20 -10.86 -9.94
CA LEU A 310 -9.61 -10.85 -8.60
C LEU A 310 -9.92 -9.56 -7.83
N GLN A 311 -10.02 -8.42 -8.51
CA GLN A 311 -10.44 -7.15 -7.92
C GLN A 311 -11.91 -7.21 -7.44
N GLY A 312 -12.80 -7.79 -8.25
CA GLY A 312 -14.19 -8.03 -7.85
C GLY A 312 -14.29 -8.98 -6.63
N ALA A 313 -13.56 -10.10 -6.67
CA ALA A 313 -13.53 -11.05 -5.55
C ALA A 313 -12.92 -10.45 -4.26
N LEU A 314 -11.95 -9.54 -4.39
CA LEU A 314 -11.39 -8.80 -3.26
C LEU A 314 -12.38 -7.78 -2.70
N GLN A 315 -13.16 -7.10 -3.54
CA GLN A 315 -14.23 -6.20 -3.11
C GLN A 315 -15.34 -6.94 -2.37
N THR A 316 -15.79 -8.10 -2.87
CA THR A 316 -16.80 -8.91 -2.16
C THR A 316 -16.26 -9.39 -0.81
N ALA A 317 -15.05 -9.96 -0.77
CA ALA A 317 -14.41 -10.40 0.48
C ALA A 317 -14.22 -9.24 1.48
N HIS A 318 -13.93 -8.02 1.01
CA HIS A 318 -13.86 -6.83 1.87
C HIS A 318 -15.23 -6.51 2.49
N THR A 319 -16.29 -6.48 1.68
CA THR A 319 -17.65 -6.21 2.20
C THR A 319 -18.15 -7.28 3.15
N GLU A 320 -17.81 -8.55 2.92
CA GLU A 320 -18.08 -9.66 3.84
C GLU A 320 -17.31 -9.50 5.15
N SER A 321 -16.01 -9.16 5.08
CA SER A 321 -15.19 -8.92 6.27
C SER A 321 -15.70 -7.74 7.11
N GLU A 322 -16.12 -6.64 6.48
CA GLU A 322 -16.75 -5.52 7.18
C GLU A 322 -18.07 -5.95 7.85
N TRP A 323 -18.89 -6.76 7.17
CA TRP A 323 -20.14 -7.25 7.72
C TRP A 323 -19.92 -8.17 8.92
N TRP A 324 -18.99 -9.13 8.82
CA TRP A 324 -18.57 -9.96 9.96
C TRP A 324 -18.02 -9.12 11.11
N GLN A 325 -17.25 -8.07 10.82
CA GLN A 325 -16.74 -7.14 11.84
C GLN A 325 -17.87 -6.40 12.56
N ARG A 326 -18.87 -5.88 11.84
CA ARG A 326 -20.08 -5.25 12.42
C ARG A 326 -20.81 -6.23 13.34
N LEU A 327 -21.08 -7.46 12.85
CA LEU A 327 -21.75 -8.50 13.63
C LEU A 327 -20.95 -8.89 14.89
N CYS A 328 -19.62 -8.93 14.81
CA CYS A 328 -18.76 -9.18 15.97
C CYS A 328 -18.82 -8.05 17.02
N VAL A 329 -19.04 -6.80 16.59
CA VAL A 329 -19.22 -5.66 17.52
C VAL A 329 -20.61 -5.73 18.16
N GLU A 330 -21.67 -5.89 17.36
CA GLU A 330 -23.06 -6.05 17.83
C GLU A 330 -23.18 -7.20 18.86
N LEU A 331 -22.55 -8.35 18.60
CA LEU A 331 -22.59 -9.50 19.49
C LEU A 331 -21.80 -9.28 20.80
N LYS A 332 -20.70 -8.51 20.76
CA LYS A 332 -19.97 -8.09 21.96
C LYS A 332 -20.77 -7.10 22.81
N GLU A 333 -21.45 -6.15 22.16
CA GLU A 333 -22.34 -5.19 22.83
C GLU A 333 -23.53 -5.92 23.46
N GLY A 334 -24.18 -6.83 22.72
CA GLY A 334 -25.26 -7.67 23.23
C GLY A 334 -24.83 -8.55 24.41
N SER A 335 -23.66 -9.19 24.33
CA SER A 335 -23.08 -9.93 25.46
C SER A 335 -22.79 -9.04 26.67
N SER A 336 -22.34 -7.80 26.45
CA SER A 336 -22.07 -6.84 27.53
C SER A 336 -23.35 -6.35 28.19
N GLN A 337 -24.42 -6.14 27.40
CA GLN A 337 -25.75 -5.81 27.92
C GLN A 337 -26.37 -6.98 28.69
N LEU A 338 -26.23 -8.22 28.21
CA LEU A 338 -26.73 -9.40 28.90
C LEU A 338 -26.01 -9.58 30.24
N LYS A 339 -24.69 -9.34 30.28
CA LYS A 339 -23.93 -9.37 31.53
C LYS A 339 -24.42 -8.33 32.53
N LYS A 340 -24.65 -7.08 32.12
CA LYS A 340 -25.24 -6.05 33.01
C LYS A 340 -26.57 -6.49 33.60
N ARG A 341 -27.48 -7.05 32.79
CA ARG A 341 -28.76 -7.59 33.27
C ARG A 341 -28.60 -8.78 34.21
N GLN A 342 -27.57 -9.61 34.01
CA GLN A 342 -27.23 -10.68 34.93
C GLN A 342 -26.76 -10.11 36.27
N ASP A 343 -25.84 -9.15 36.24
CA ASP A 343 -25.32 -8.47 37.44
C ASP A 343 -26.48 -7.79 38.22
N GLU A 344 -27.34 -7.02 37.53
CA GLU A 344 -28.57 -6.41 38.06
C GLU A 344 -29.53 -7.43 38.70
N CYS A 345 -29.72 -8.59 38.08
CA CYS A 345 -30.58 -9.66 38.60
C CYS A 345 -29.96 -10.36 39.82
N THR A 346 -28.64 -10.53 39.84
CA THR A 346 -27.94 -11.06 41.03
C THR A 346 -28.00 -10.09 42.21
N ASP A 347 -27.92 -8.78 41.97
CA ASP A 347 -28.09 -7.78 43.03
C ASP A 347 -29.50 -7.81 43.62
N GLN A 348 -30.55 -7.92 42.79
CA GLN A 348 -31.93 -8.09 43.24
C GLN A 348 -32.12 -9.39 44.05
N MET A 349 -31.51 -10.49 43.60
CA MET A 349 -31.56 -11.76 44.33
C MET A 349 -30.88 -11.66 45.71
N LEU A 350 -29.74 -10.99 45.80
CA LEU A 350 -29.04 -10.74 47.07
C LEU A 350 -29.84 -9.83 48.01
N GLN A 351 -30.53 -8.81 47.48
CA GLN A 351 -31.46 -7.98 48.25
C GLN A 351 -32.62 -8.80 48.82
N LEU A 352 -33.28 -9.62 47.99
CA LEU A 352 -34.37 -10.50 48.41
C LEU A 352 -33.90 -11.54 49.44
N GLN A 353 -32.69 -12.08 49.28
CA GLN A 353 -32.08 -12.96 50.27
C GLN A 353 -31.89 -12.23 51.62
N GLY A 354 -31.35 -11.00 51.63
CA GLY A 354 -31.20 -10.21 52.84
C GLY A 354 -32.54 -9.86 53.52
N HIS A 355 -33.59 -9.58 52.74
CA HIS A 355 -34.95 -9.42 53.27
C HIS A 355 -35.49 -10.71 53.90
N LEU A 356 -35.24 -11.86 53.28
CA LEU A 356 -35.66 -13.16 53.80
C LEU A 356 -34.90 -13.54 55.08
N GLU A 357 -33.57 -13.32 55.13
CA GLU A 357 -32.76 -13.49 56.34
C GLU A 357 -33.25 -12.59 57.49
N HIS A 358 -33.62 -11.34 57.21
CA HIS A 358 -34.23 -10.45 58.21
C HIS A 358 -35.60 -10.94 58.70
N SER A 359 -36.45 -11.41 57.79
CA SER A 359 -37.77 -11.98 58.12
C SER A 359 -37.65 -13.22 58.99
N VAL A 360 -36.75 -14.15 58.65
CA VAL A 360 -36.47 -15.35 59.45
C VAL A 360 -35.94 -14.98 60.84
N GLY A 361 -34.99 -14.03 60.91
CA GLY A 361 -34.51 -13.52 62.20
C GLY A 361 -35.53 -12.70 63.00
N GLN A 362 -36.66 -12.29 62.40
CA GLN A 362 -37.81 -11.73 63.13
C GLN A 362 -38.76 -12.84 63.60
N GLU A 363 -39.03 -13.84 62.76
CA GLU A 363 -39.82 -15.03 63.10
C GLU A 363 -39.20 -15.79 64.29
N GLU A 364 -37.88 -15.99 64.28
CA GLU A 364 -37.15 -16.66 65.37
C GLU A 364 -37.30 -15.90 66.70
N ARG A 365 -37.16 -14.56 66.71
CA ARG A 365 -37.39 -13.74 67.92
C ARG A 365 -38.84 -13.78 68.41
N LEU A 366 -39.81 -13.78 67.51
CA LEU A 366 -41.24 -13.92 67.88
C LEU A 366 -41.55 -15.32 68.42
N ARG A 367 -40.86 -16.34 67.91
CA ARG A 367 -40.96 -17.71 68.40
C ARG A 367 -40.36 -17.86 69.78
N GLU A 368 -39.17 -17.32 70.04
CA GLU A 368 -38.56 -17.27 71.40
C GLU A 368 -39.51 -16.60 72.41
N GLN A 369 -40.13 -15.48 72.03
CA GLN A 369 -41.15 -14.80 72.86
C GLN A 369 -42.42 -15.65 73.06
N SER A 370 -42.85 -16.41 72.06
CA SER A 370 -43.99 -17.30 72.21
C SER A 370 -43.66 -18.48 73.13
N GLU A 371 -42.47 -19.05 73.02
CA GLU A 371 -41.98 -20.12 73.88
C GLU A 371 -41.80 -19.65 75.33
N SER A 372 -41.31 -18.42 75.57
CA SER A 372 -41.22 -17.84 76.92
C SER A 372 -42.60 -17.57 77.54
N LEU A 373 -43.54 -17.00 76.78
CA LEU A 373 -44.92 -16.78 77.23
C LEU A 373 -45.68 -18.10 77.50
N GLN A 374 -45.37 -19.17 76.75
CA GLN A 374 -45.92 -20.50 77.02
C GLN A 374 -45.36 -21.08 78.33
N LEU A 375 -44.08 -20.85 78.63
CA LEU A 375 -43.45 -21.27 79.89
C LEU A 375 -44.04 -20.50 81.09
N GLU A 376 -44.10 -19.16 81.02
CA GLU A 376 -44.75 -18.32 82.03
C GLU A 376 -46.21 -18.75 82.28
N ARG A 377 -46.96 -19.05 81.20
CA ARG A 377 -48.33 -19.56 81.31
C ARG A 377 -48.41 -20.92 82.00
N ALA A 378 -47.46 -21.82 81.76
CA ALA A 378 -47.40 -23.12 82.41
C ALA A 378 -47.07 -22.98 83.91
N GLU A 379 -46.12 -22.11 84.27
CA GLU A 379 -45.79 -21.77 85.66
C GLU A 379 -47.00 -21.18 86.39
N LEU A 380 -47.67 -20.19 85.80
CA LEU A 380 -48.89 -19.60 86.37
C LEU A 380 -50.02 -20.62 86.55
N HIS A 381 -50.18 -21.56 85.62
CA HIS A 381 -51.14 -22.67 85.78
C HIS A 381 -50.77 -23.63 86.91
N SER A 382 -49.49 -23.89 87.17
CA SER A 382 -49.04 -24.65 88.36
C SER A 382 -49.42 -23.91 89.64
N CYS A 383 -49.05 -22.63 89.75
CA CYS A 383 -49.38 -21.79 90.90
C CYS A 383 -50.89 -21.68 91.15
N ILE A 384 -51.71 -21.60 90.09
CA ILE A 384 -53.19 -21.63 90.23
C ILE A 384 -53.65 -22.98 90.78
N SER A 385 -53.11 -24.09 90.28
CA SER A 385 -53.48 -25.44 90.73
C SER A 385 -53.11 -25.66 92.20
N GLU A 386 -51.93 -25.20 92.62
CA GLU A 386 -51.46 -25.21 94.02
C GLU A 386 -52.39 -24.36 94.92
N LEU A 387 -52.74 -23.14 94.50
CA LEU A 387 -53.68 -22.28 95.21
C LEU A 387 -55.12 -22.83 95.25
N GLU A 388 -55.55 -23.56 94.23
CA GLU A 388 -56.84 -24.26 94.21
C GLU A 388 -56.85 -25.43 95.19
N GLU A 389 -55.77 -26.21 95.28
CA GLU A 389 -55.59 -27.27 96.28
C GLU A 389 -55.56 -26.70 97.71
N GLU A 390 -54.81 -25.62 97.95
CA GLU A 390 -54.85 -24.89 99.23
C GLU A 390 -56.26 -24.39 99.57
N ASN A 391 -57.00 -23.85 98.59
CA ASN A 391 -58.39 -23.41 98.78
C ASN A 391 -59.35 -24.56 99.08
N LEU A 392 -59.16 -25.74 98.46
CA LEU A 392 -59.95 -26.93 98.75
C LEU A 392 -59.67 -27.42 100.18
N ASN A 393 -58.40 -27.56 100.56
CA ASN A 393 -57.98 -27.90 101.91
C ASN A 393 -58.57 -26.92 102.96
N LEU A 394 -58.49 -25.60 102.71
CA LEU A 394 -59.10 -24.58 103.57
C LEU A 394 -60.63 -24.68 103.63
N ARG A 395 -61.31 -25.05 102.54
CA ARG A 395 -62.75 -25.30 102.53
C ARG A 395 -63.13 -26.55 103.31
N GLU A 396 -62.33 -27.61 103.23
CA GLU A 396 -62.52 -28.82 104.03
C GLU A 396 -62.34 -28.53 105.52
N TYR A 397 -61.27 -27.82 105.93
CA TYR A 397 -61.11 -27.33 107.30
C TYR A 397 -62.29 -26.45 107.76
N LEU A 398 -62.75 -25.51 106.92
CA LEU A 398 -63.93 -24.69 107.23
C LEU A 398 -65.21 -25.52 107.30
N GLN A 399 -65.34 -26.60 106.53
CA GLN A 399 -66.50 -27.48 106.55
C GLN A 399 -66.48 -28.43 107.76
N GLU A 400 -65.31 -28.85 108.23
CA GLU A 400 -65.14 -29.58 109.50
C GLU A 400 -65.53 -28.69 110.68
N ILE A 401 -65.00 -27.46 110.73
CA ILE A 401 -65.39 -26.43 111.72
C ILE A 401 -66.88 -26.09 111.62
N LYS A 402 -67.43 -26.00 110.41
CA LYS A 402 -68.86 -25.72 110.19
C LYS A 402 -69.72 -26.92 110.57
N GLY A 403 -69.27 -28.16 110.35
CA GLY A 403 -69.96 -29.37 110.79
C GLY A 403 -70.08 -29.41 112.31
N HIS A 404 -68.97 -29.14 113.01
CA HIS A 404 -68.94 -29.00 114.46
C HIS A 404 -69.86 -27.87 114.97
N ASN A 405 -69.95 -26.76 114.22
CA ASN A 405 -70.95 -25.71 114.49
C ASN A 405 -72.38 -26.11 114.09
N HIS A 406 -72.60 -26.98 113.10
CA HIS A 406 -73.94 -27.38 112.65
C HIS A 406 -74.56 -28.43 113.58
N GLU A 407 -73.74 -29.22 114.27
CA GLU A 407 -74.15 -29.97 115.47
C GLU A 407 -74.64 -29.02 116.57
N LEU A 408 -73.96 -27.89 116.77
CA LEU A 408 -74.36 -26.82 117.70
C LEU A 408 -75.67 -26.11 117.27
N TRP A 409 -75.82 -25.81 115.98
CA TRP A 409 -76.94 -25.03 115.43
C TRP A 409 -78.19 -25.87 115.08
N ASN A 410 -78.08 -27.19 114.94
CA ASN A 410 -79.26 -28.08 114.79
C ASN A 410 -80.19 -28.10 116.02
N SER A 411 -79.79 -27.46 117.13
CA SER A 411 -80.66 -27.21 118.27
C SER A 411 -81.53 -25.95 118.14
N ASN A 412 -81.40 -25.12 117.08
CA ASN A 412 -82.08 -23.82 117.04
C ASN A 412 -82.62 -23.35 115.67
N THR A 413 -83.87 -23.76 115.44
CA THR A 413 -85.01 -23.02 114.83
C THR A 413 -85.04 -22.57 113.35
N GLN A 414 -86.17 -22.98 112.77
CA GLN A 414 -86.88 -22.70 111.50
C GLN A 414 -87.47 -21.27 111.39
N ILE A 415 -87.54 -20.66 110.18
CA ILE A 415 -88.63 -19.78 109.63
C ILE A 415 -88.28 -19.12 108.25
N HIS A 416 -89.27 -19.12 107.32
CA HIS A 416 -89.56 -18.37 106.04
C HIS A 416 -88.66 -17.18 105.56
N GLU A 417 -88.44 -16.86 104.26
CA GLU A 417 -89.31 -16.55 103.07
C GLU A 417 -90.00 -15.13 103.08
N ASN A 418 -90.34 -14.43 101.97
CA ASN A 418 -90.29 -14.72 100.51
C ASN A 418 -90.27 -13.46 99.56
N VAL A 419 -89.85 -13.68 98.28
CA VAL A 419 -90.13 -13.02 96.96
C VAL A 419 -90.62 -11.54 96.83
N SER A 420 -89.97 -10.71 95.95
CA SER A 420 -90.52 -10.09 94.68
C SER A 420 -89.65 -8.91 94.14
N VAL A 421 -88.96 -9.00 92.98
CA VAL A 421 -89.31 -8.48 91.61
C VAL A 421 -88.92 -7.01 91.26
N LEU A 422 -88.11 -6.89 90.18
CA LEU A 422 -87.92 -5.77 89.22
C LEU A 422 -87.37 -4.40 89.67
N ASP A 423 -86.04 -4.21 89.54
CA ASP A 423 -85.43 -3.02 88.88
C ASP A 423 -83.96 -3.27 88.46
N GLN A 424 -83.72 -3.94 87.33
CA GLN A 424 -82.38 -4.02 86.74
C GLN A 424 -82.38 -4.25 85.22
N PHE A 425 -83.07 -3.40 84.47
CA PHE A 425 -83.08 -3.44 82.98
C PHE A 425 -82.53 -2.15 82.32
N LEU A 426 -81.80 -1.31 83.07
CA LEU A 426 -81.22 -0.04 82.58
C LEU A 426 -79.68 -0.01 82.66
N ARG A 427 -79.01 -1.09 82.24
CA ARG A 427 -77.54 -1.13 82.01
C ARG A 427 -77.09 -1.88 80.75
N THR A 428 -78.01 -2.31 79.90
CA THR A 428 -77.72 -3.04 78.65
C THR A 428 -77.65 -2.15 77.40
N ASP A 429 -77.81 -0.83 77.51
CA ASP A 429 -77.71 0.10 76.36
C ASP A 429 -76.27 0.54 76.05
N ASN A 430 -75.45 0.80 77.08
CA ASN A 430 -74.09 1.35 76.89
C ASN A 430 -73.09 0.34 76.28
N GLY A 431 -73.29 -0.97 76.50
CA GLY A 431 -72.45 -2.01 75.91
C GLY A 431 -72.71 -2.17 74.41
N ILE A 432 -73.99 -2.24 74.04
CA ILE A 432 -74.42 -2.39 72.65
C ILE A 432 -74.06 -1.14 71.84
N ALA A 433 -74.31 0.07 72.38
CA ALA A 433 -73.94 1.32 71.71
C ALA A 433 -72.42 1.46 71.47
N ASN A 434 -71.58 1.04 72.42
CA ASN A 434 -70.12 1.08 72.24
C ASN A 434 -69.65 0.03 71.22
N GLN A 435 -70.21 -1.19 71.21
CA GLN A 435 -69.92 -2.17 70.17
C GLN A 435 -70.37 -1.69 68.78
N LEU A 436 -71.54 -1.03 68.69
CA LEU A 436 -72.02 -0.46 67.42
C LEU A 436 -71.01 0.56 66.87
N ARG A 437 -70.55 1.49 67.73
CA ARG A 437 -69.57 2.51 67.33
C ARG A 437 -68.24 1.91 66.91
N GLU A 438 -67.75 0.90 67.61
CA GLU A 438 -66.53 0.18 67.23
C GLU A 438 -66.69 -0.54 65.86
N THR A 439 -67.87 -1.11 65.59
CA THR A 439 -68.15 -1.70 64.26
C THR A 439 -68.30 -0.64 63.17
N GLU A 440 -68.84 0.54 63.47
CA GLU A 440 -68.96 1.66 62.53
C GLU A 440 -67.60 2.27 62.18
N GLU A 441 -66.72 2.47 63.18
CA GLU A 441 -65.32 2.89 63.00
C GLU A 441 -64.55 1.85 62.15
N ARG A 442 -64.76 0.55 62.41
CA ARG A 442 -64.15 -0.55 61.64
C ARG A 442 -64.68 -0.65 60.20
N LEU A 443 -65.97 -0.36 59.98
CA LEU A 443 -66.56 -0.29 58.64
C LEU A 443 -66.01 0.90 57.85
N ARG A 444 -65.86 2.08 58.47
CA ARG A 444 -65.19 3.24 57.85
C ARG A 444 -63.74 2.97 57.47
N MET A 445 -62.98 2.28 58.31
CA MET A 445 -61.61 1.89 57.95
C MET A 445 -61.61 1.00 56.69
N LYS A 446 -62.52 0.04 56.59
CA LYS A 446 -62.66 -0.81 55.39
C LYS A 446 -63.20 -0.07 54.16
N GLU A 447 -64.05 0.93 54.35
CA GLU A 447 -64.52 1.81 53.27
C GLU A 447 -63.36 2.65 52.72
N ASN A 448 -62.49 3.17 53.60
CA ASN A 448 -61.25 3.84 53.20
C ASN A 448 -60.29 2.89 52.46
N GLU A 449 -60.02 1.69 53.01
CA GLU A 449 -59.20 0.66 52.33
C GLU A 449 -59.77 0.29 50.95
N TYR A 450 -61.10 0.20 50.82
CA TYR A 450 -61.75 -0.08 49.54
C TYR A 450 -61.59 1.08 48.55
N THR A 451 -61.68 2.34 48.99
CA THR A 451 -61.46 3.51 48.11
C THR A 451 -59.99 3.67 47.70
N GLU A 452 -59.03 3.33 48.56
CA GLU A 452 -57.61 3.30 48.23
C GLU A 452 -57.32 2.19 47.20
N LEU A 453 -57.82 0.97 47.43
CA LEU A 453 -57.69 -0.14 46.49
C LEU A 453 -58.38 0.14 45.14
N GLN A 454 -59.49 0.88 45.14
CA GLN A 454 -60.14 1.31 43.90
C GLN A 454 -59.30 2.36 43.15
N ALA A 455 -58.65 3.30 43.83
CA ALA A 455 -57.74 4.26 43.21
C ALA A 455 -56.51 3.56 42.59
N ASP A 456 -55.95 2.55 43.27
CA ASP A 456 -54.87 1.72 42.74
C ASP A 456 -55.29 0.94 41.48
N LEU A 457 -56.51 0.39 41.46
CA LEU A 457 -57.05 -0.28 40.26
C LEU A 457 -57.22 0.70 39.09
N GLU A 458 -57.75 1.90 39.32
CA GLU A 458 -57.89 2.94 38.30
C GLU A 458 -56.53 3.43 37.78
N ALA A 459 -55.50 3.53 38.64
CA ALA A 459 -54.14 3.85 38.24
C ALA A 459 -53.51 2.74 37.38
N LEU A 460 -53.69 1.47 37.77
CA LEU A 460 -53.14 0.32 37.04
C LEU A 460 -53.86 0.12 35.69
N GLU A 461 -55.15 0.44 35.58
CA GLU A 461 -55.87 0.50 34.31
C GLU A 461 -55.30 1.58 33.37
N GLN A 462 -54.98 2.77 33.89
CA GLN A 462 -54.32 3.83 33.13
C GLN A 462 -52.93 3.41 32.61
N GLU A 463 -52.14 2.70 33.42
CA GLU A 463 -50.88 2.11 32.97
C GLU A 463 -51.10 1.08 31.85
N CYS A 464 -52.11 0.20 31.96
CA CYS A 464 -52.47 -0.74 30.90
C CYS A 464 -52.82 -0.03 29.58
N TYR A 465 -53.62 1.05 29.60
CA TYR A 465 -53.86 1.86 28.40
C TYR A 465 -52.57 2.51 27.87
N GLY A 466 -51.67 2.94 28.75
CA GLY A 466 -50.33 3.44 28.39
C GLY A 466 -49.48 2.40 27.66
N TYR A 467 -49.40 1.16 28.18
CA TYR A 467 -48.71 0.05 27.51
C TYR A 467 -49.36 -0.30 26.17
N GLN A 468 -50.70 -0.33 26.10
CA GLN A 468 -51.42 -0.59 24.86
C GLN A 468 -51.14 0.48 23.79
N SER A 469 -51.12 1.76 24.16
CA SER A 469 -50.79 2.88 23.27
C SER A 469 -49.36 2.79 22.72
N ARG A 470 -48.38 2.42 23.58
CA ARG A 470 -46.99 2.19 23.17
C ARG A 470 -46.85 0.99 22.23
N LEU A 471 -47.60 -0.09 22.48
CA LEU A 471 -47.65 -1.25 21.58
C LEU A 471 -48.27 -0.90 20.22
N THR A 472 -49.31 -0.07 20.17
CA THR A 472 -49.87 0.41 18.88
C THR A 472 -48.87 1.29 18.13
N GLN A 473 -48.16 2.19 18.81
CA GLN A 473 -47.11 3.00 18.20
C GLN A 473 -45.99 2.14 17.59
N CYS A 474 -45.42 1.19 18.34
CA CYS A 474 -44.41 0.28 17.81
C CYS A 474 -44.91 -0.57 16.64
N ARG A 475 -46.21 -0.91 16.61
CA ARG A 475 -46.85 -1.64 15.50
C ARG A 475 -46.98 -0.79 14.24
N GLU A 476 -47.26 0.50 14.39
CA GLU A 476 -47.30 1.46 13.28
C GLU A 476 -45.90 1.72 12.71
N GLU A 477 -44.90 1.92 13.56
CA GLU A 477 -43.49 2.02 13.14
C GLU A 477 -43.03 0.78 12.36
N LEU A 478 -43.36 -0.42 12.84
CA LEU A 478 -43.11 -1.68 12.12
C LEU A 478 -43.81 -1.75 10.76
N ASN A 479 -45.05 -1.25 10.67
CA ASN A 479 -45.78 -1.18 9.40
C ASN A 479 -45.14 -0.18 8.42
N ILE A 480 -44.65 0.97 8.89
CA ILE A 480 -43.92 1.96 8.08
C ILE A 480 -42.60 1.37 7.54
N LEU A 481 -41.85 0.63 8.37
CA LEU A 481 -40.65 -0.08 7.92
C LEU A 481 -41.00 -1.16 6.87
N ARG A 482 -42.10 -1.89 7.07
CA ARG A 482 -42.56 -2.94 6.17
C ARG A 482 -43.04 -2.41 4.81
N THR A 483 -43.72 -1.27 4.76
CA THR A 483 -44.11 -0.62 3.49
C THR A 483 -42.88 -0.06 2.76
N ARG A 484 -41.93 0.53 3.48
CA ARG A 484 -40.64 0.99 2.92
C ARG A 484 -39.83 -0.16 2.30
N GLN A 485 -39.81 -1.33 2.96
CA GLN A 485 -39.17 -2.54 2.44
C GLN A 485 -39.88 -3.11 1.20
N LYS A 486 -41.22 -3.02 1.13
CA LYS A 486 -41.99 -3.40 -0.08
C LYS A 486 -41.73 -2.47 -1.26
N GLY A 487 -41.63 -1.14 -1.02
CA GLY A 487 -41.28 -0.17 -2.06
C GLY A 487 -39.91 -0.43 -2.69
N SER A 488 -38.91 -0.85 -1.91
CA SER A 488 -37.56 -1.18 -2.40
C SER A 488 -37.51 -2.47 -3.25
N ARG A 489 -38.42 -3.44 -3.05
CA ARG A 489 -38.39 -4.73 -3.74
C ARG A 489 -39.03 -4.74 -5.13
N SER A 490 -39.68 -3.65 -5.56
CA SER A 490 -40.40 -3.59 -6.85
C SER A 490 -39.53 -3.20 -8.07
N GLY A 491 -38.20 -3.18 -7.95
CA GLY A 491 -37.30 -2.64 -9.00
C GLY A 491 -36.37 -3.63 -9.73
N CYS A 492 -36.13 -4.84 -9.21
CA CYS A 492 -34.98 -5.66 -9.70
C CYS A 492 -35.24 -7.17 -9.88
N CYS A 493 -36.30 -7.72 -9.29
CA CYS A 493 -36.52 -9.18 -9.30
C CYS A 493 -36.87 -9.73 -10.69
N GLY A 494 -37.68 -8.99 -11.48
CA GLY A 494 -38.00 -9.37 -12.86
C GLY A 494 -36.78 -9.39 -13.77
N THR A 495 -35.89 -8.38 -13.67
CA THR A 495 -34.69 -8.26 -14.51
C THR A 495 -33.73 -9.42 -14.30
N TRP A 496 -33.48 -9.81 -13.04
CA TRP A 496 -32.65 -10.97 -12.72
C TRP A 496 -33.26 -12.28 -13.22
N PHE A 497 -34.57 -12.48 -13.06
CA PHE A 497 -35.24 -13.69 -13.55
C PHE A 497 -35.18 -13.79 -15.09
N CYS A 498 -35.38 -12.68 -15.79
CA CYS A 498 -35.21 -12.60 -17.25
C CYS A 498 -33.77 -12.89 -17.70
N ILE A 499 -32.75 -12.40 -16.99
CA ILE A 499 -31.34 -12.70 -17.27
C ILE A 499 -31.05 -14.19 -17.07
N CYS A 500 -31.54 -14.80 -15.98
CA CYS A 500 -31.40 -16.24 -15.74
C CYS A 500 -32.05 -17.08 -16.85
N LEU A 501 -33.27 -16.74 -17.27
CA LEU A 501 -33.95 -17.41 -18.39
C LEU A 501 -33.21 -17.24 -19.71
N PHE A 502 -32.66 -16.05 -19.99
CA PHE A 502 -31.87 -15.80 -21.19
C PHE A 502 -30.57 -16.60 -21.21
N LEU A 503 -29.86 -16.68 -20.08
CA LEU A 503 -28.65 -17.50 -19.93
C LEU A 503 -28.96 -19.00 -20.10
N LEU A 504 -30.07 -19.50 -19.57
CA LEU A 504 -30.52 -20.87 -19.78
C LEU A 504 -30.81 -21.16 -21.26
N LEU A 505 -31.52 -20.25 -21.95
CA LEU A 505 -31.77 -20.36 -23.39
C LEU A 505 -30.47 -20.39 -24.20
N MET A 506 -29.51 -19.50 -23.89
CA MET A 506 -28.21 -19.48 -24.55
C MET A 506 -27.41 -20.77 -24.30
N MET A 507 -27.46 -21.34 -23.09
CA MET A 507 -26.84 -22.63 -22.79
C MET A 507 -27.47 -23.77 -23.60
N VAL A 508 -28.81 -23.80 -23.74
CA VAL A 508 -29.51 -24.79 -24.58
C VAL A 508 -29.10 -24.64 -26.05
N VAL A 509 -28.99 -23.42 -26.56
CA VAL A 509 -28.53 -23.15 -27.95
C VAL A 509 -27.07 -23.58 -28.16
N VAL A 510 -26.18 -23.34 -27.19
CA VAL A 510 -24.78 -23.79 -27.26
C VAL A 510 -24.67 -25.32 -27.21
N VAL A 511 -25.43 -25.99 -26.34
CA VAL A 511 -25.49 -27.46 -26.27
C VAL A 511 -26.06 -28.04 -27.57
N ALA A 512 -27.13 -27.47 -28.11
CA ALA A 512 -27.69 -27.87 -29.40
C ALA A 512 -26.70 -27.64 -30.56
N GLY A 513 -25.99 -26.51 -30.56
CA GLY A 513 -24.92 -26.24 -31.52
C GLY A 513 -23.82 -27.29 -31.47
N LEU A 514 -23.28 -27.58 -30.27
CA LEU A 514 -22.31 -28.65 -30.07
C LEU A 514 -22.84 -30.02 -30.53
N TRP A 515 -24.14 -30.30 -30.33
CA TRP A 515 -24.80 -31.52 -30.77
C TRP A 515 -24.91 -31.65 -32.30
N PHE A 516 -25.04 -30.53 -33.02
CA PHE A 516 -25.02 -30.50 -34.50
C PHE A 516 -23.61 -30.49 -35.09
N TYR A 517 -22.62 -29.87 -34.42
CA TYR A 517 -21.25 -29.75 -34.94
C TYR A 517 -20.31 -30.92 -34.56
N HIS A 518 -20.61 -31.72 -33.52
CA HIS A 518 -19.83 -32.90 -33.14
C HIS A 518 -20.59 -34.23 -33.37
N PRO A 519 -20.53 -34.84 -34.58
CA PRO A 519 -21.12 -36.15 -34.84
C PRO A 519 -20.73 -37.29 -33.86
N PRO A 520 -19.46 -37.48 -33.42
CA PRO A 520 -19.14 -38.59 -32.51
C PRO A 520 -19.74 -38.45 -31.11
N ALA A 521 -20.04 -37.22 -30.65
CA ALA A 521 -20.69 -37.01 -29.37
C ALA A 521 -22.14 -37.52 -29.38
N ARG A 522 -22.83 -37.42 -30.53
CA ARG A 522 -24.19 -37.93 -30.72
C ARG A 522 -24.25 -39.46 -30.62
N GLU A 523 -23.24 -40.16 -31.12
CA GLU A 523 -23.14 -41.62 -31.07
C GLU A 523 -22.84 -42.12 -29.65
N GLN A 524 -21.91 -41.48 -28.95
CA GLN A 524 -21.62 -41.77 -27.54
C GLN A 524 -22.83 -41.51 -26.64
N LEU A 525 -23.50 -40.36 -26.77
CA LEU A 525 -24.73 -40.09 -26.02
C LEU A 525 -25.86 -41.08 -26.35
N ARG A 526 -25.97 -41.54 -27.60
CA ARG A 526 -26.97 -42.56 -27.96
C ARG A 526 -26.70 -43.90 -27.27
N GLN A 527 -25.44 -44.30 -27.16
CA GLN A 527 -25.04 -45.48 -26.37
C GLN A 527 -25.33 -45.31 -24.88
N PHE A 528 -25.03 -44.13 -24.31
CA PHE A 528 -25.38 -43.83 -22.91
C PHE A 528 -26.90 -43.81 -22.67
N TYR A 529 -27.70 -43.26 -23.59
CA TYR A 529 -29.15 -43.29 -23.46
C TYR A 529 -29.71 -44.71 -23.56
N SER A 530 -29.22 -45.56 -24.47
CA SER A 530 -29.65 -46.96 -24.51
C SER A 530 -29.23 -47.77 -23.27
N ASP A 531 -28.04 -47.53 -22.71
CA ASP A 531 -27.59 -48.19 -21.46
C ASP A 531 -28.38 -47.70 -20.23
N LEU A 532 -28.81 -46.43 -20.24
CA LEU A 532 -29.68 -45.86 -19.20
C LEU A 532 -31.13 -46.35 -19.33
N GLU A 533 -31.65 -46.44 -20.55
CA GLU A 533 -32.99 -46.94 -20.88
C GLU A 533 -33.09 -48.42 -20.51
N GLN A 534 -32.13 -49.25 -20.92
CA GLN A 534 -32.06 -50.66 -20.53
C GLN A 534 -31.97 -50.83 -19.00
N ARG A 535 -31.19 -50.00 -18.29
CA ARG A 535 -31.18 -50.02 -16.82
C ARG A 535 -32.50 -49.55 -16.21
N MET A 536 -33.19 -48.56 -16.78
CA MET A 536 -34.52 -48.17 -16.29
C MET A 536 -35.54 -49.28 -16.52
N GLU A 537 -35.49 -49.98 -17.66
CA GLU A 537 -36.33 -51.14 -17.94
C GLU A 537 -36.03 -52.27 -16.95
N ASP A 538 -34.75 -52.60 -16.70
CA ASP A 538 -34.35 -53.56 -15.67
C ASP A 538 -34.86 -53.15 -14.28
N TYR A 539 -34.74 -51.88 -13.89
CA TYR A 539 -35.28 -51.36 -12.62
C TYR A 539 -36.81 -51.39 -12.57
N LEU A 540 -37.51 -51.13 -13.68
CA LEU A 540 -38.98 -51.18 -13.77
C LEU A 540 -39.48 -52.62 -13.73
N ILE A 541 -38.78 -53.56 -14.37
CA ILE A 541 -39.05 -55.00 -14.30
C ILE A 541 -38.77 -55.51 -12.88
N GLN A 542 -37.69 -55.06 -12.23
CA GLN A 542 -37.34 -55.43 -10.86
C GLN A 542 -38.30 -54.85 -9.81
N THR A 543 -38.86 -53.66 -10.05
CA THR A 543 -39.90 -53.08 -9.17
C THR A 543 -41.30 -53.62 -9.45
N ALA A 544 -41.63 -54.01 -10.70
CA ALA A 544 -42.89 -54.68 -11.03
C ALA A 544 -42.93 -56.16 -10.60
N SER A 545 -41.77 -56.80 -10.43
CA SER A 545 -41.66 -58.21 -10.00
C SER A 545 -41.51 -58.39 -8.48
N ALA A 546 -41.38 -57.30 -7.72
CA ALA A 546 -41.36 -57.34 -6.25
C ALA A 546 -42.79 -57.29 -5.68
N PRO A 547 -43.33 -58.37 -5.09
CA PRO A 547 -44.52 -58.27 -4.25
C PRO A 547 -44.18 -57.57 -2.93
N HIS A 548 -45.22 -57.03 -2.28
CA HIS A 548 -45.19 -56.28 -1.01
C HIS A 548 -44.79 -54.80 -1.21
N GLY A 549 -45.63 -53.80 -0.90
CA GLY A 549 -46.83 -53.82 -0.07
C GLY A 549 -46.51 -53.42 1.37
N ALA A 550 -46.16 -52.15 1.59
CA ALA A 550 -46.00 -51.56 2.91
C ALA A 550 -46.46 -50.09 2.90
N CYS A 551 -47.47 -49.77 3.71
CA CYS A 551 -47.93 -48.39 3.92
C CYS A 551 -46.85 -47.55 4.62
N PHE A 552 -46.58 -46.36 4.09
CA PHE A 552 -46.00 -45.28 4.90
C PHE A 552 -47.10 -44.54 5.65
N LYS A 553 -46.98 -44.48 6.99
CA LYS A 553 -47.62 -43.44 7.82
C LYS A 553 -46.55 -42.40 8.16
N PRO A 554 -46.82 -41.09 8.02
CA PRO A 554 -45.94 -40.06 8.56
C PRO A 554 -46.14 -39.91 10.08
N VAL A 555 -45.07 -39.46 10.74
CA VAL A 555 -45.08 -38.77 12.04
C VAL A 555 -44.77 -37.31 11.75
#